data_AF-A0A151K1N3-F1
#
_entry.id   AF-A0A151K1N3-F1
#
_cell.length_a   1.000
_cell.length_b   1.000
_cell.length_c   1.000
_cell.angle_alpha   90.00
_cell.angle_beta   90.00
_cell.angle_gamma   90.00
#
_symmetry.space_group_name_H-M   'P 1'
#
loop_
_entity.id
_entity.type
_entity.pdbx_description
1 polymer ?
#
loop_
_entity_poly.entity_id
_entity_poly.type
_entity_poly.pdbx_seq_one_letter_code
_entity_poly.pdbx_strand_id
1 'polypeptide(L)' 'YEYSDFTNINFDSFIIPSNQLIINEFRLLDVDNRCILPFKFPIRILTTSIDVIHA' A
#
# COMPACT_ATOMS: atom_id res chain seq x y z
N TYR A 1 5.55 1.41 0.70
CA TYR A 1 5.65 0.61 1.94
C TYR A 1 7.01 -0.07 1.99
N GLU A 2 7.56 -0.22 3.19
CA GLU A 2 8.88 -0.84 3.42
C GLU A 2 8.77 -1.86 4.55
N TYR A 3 9.24 -3.09 4.29
CA TYR A 3 9.37 -4.16 5.26
C TYR A 3 10.86 -4.41 5.53
N SER A 4 11.42 -3.63 6.45
CA SER A 4 12.85 -3.68 6.81
C SER A 4 13.27 -4.99 7.48
N ASP A 5 12.37 -5.62 8.24
CA ASP A 5 12.74 -6.67 9.20
C ASP A 5 13.07 -8.02 8.57
N PHE A 6 12.59 -8.29 7.35
CA PHE A 6 12.62 -9.64 6.79
C PHE A 6 13.45 -9.78 5.51
N THR A 7 13.52 -8.76 4.63
CA THR A 7 14.17 -8.91 3.30
C THR A 7 14.44 -7.59 2.55
N ASN A 8 14.38 -6.42 3.20
CA ASN A 8 14.42 -5.11 2.51
C ASN A 8 13.41 -5.03 1.35
N ILE A 9 12.17 -5.47 1.59
CA ILE A 9 11.12 -5.42 0.57
C ILE A 9 10.50 -4.03 0.59
N ASN A 10 10.72 -3.28 -0.48
CA ASN A 10 10.22 -1.91 -0.63
C ASN A 10 9.43 -1.82 -1.93
N PHE A 11 8.24 -1.23 -1.87
CA PHE A 11 7.39 -1.03 -3.05
C PHE A 11 6.51 0.21 -2.92
N ASP A 12 6.15 0.78 -4.05
CA ASP A 12 5.20 1.89 -4.15
C ASP A 12 3.79 1.37 -4.45
N SER A 13 2.78 2.12 -4.04
CA SER A 13 1.38 1.78 -4.21
C SER A 13 0.66 2.97 -4.82
N PHE A 14 0.09 2.78 -6.01
CA PHE A 14 -0.60 3.80 -6.79
C PHE A 14 -2.03 3.38 -7.10
N ILE A 15 -2.93 4.37 -7.22
CA ILE A 15 -4.32 4.15 -7.59
C ILE A 15 -4.39 3.63 -9.03
N ILE A 16 -5.18 2.57 -9.23
CA ILE A 16 -5.44 2.03 -10.57
C ILE A 16 -6.25 3.07 -11.38
N PRO A 17 -5.76 3.50 -12.56
CA PRO A 17 -6.49 4.47 -13.37
C PRO A 17 -7.79 3.87 -13.88
N SER A 18 -8.84 4.69 -13.98
CA SER A 18 -10.21 4.22 -14.26
C SER A 18 -10.35 3.44 -15.58
N ASN A 19 -9.43 3.66 -16.52
CA ASN A 19 -9.42 2.99 -17.83
C ASN A 19 -8.86 1.56 -17.77
N GLN A 20 -8.17 1.19 -16.68
CA GLN A 20 -7.54 -0.12 -16.48
C GLN A 20 -8.27 -0.97 -15.43
N LEU A 21 -9.35 -0.45 -14.84
CA LEU A 21 -10.11 -1.15 -13.82
C LEU A 21 -10.77 -2.42 -14.39
N ILE A 22 -10.66 -3.51 -13.64
CA ILE A 22 -11.28 -4.80 -13.94
C ILE A 22 -12.72 -4.81 -13.39
N ILE A 23 -13.57 -5.69 -13.92
CA ILE A 23 -14.91 -5.95 -13.38
C ILE A 23 -14.79 -6.30 -11.89
N ASN A 24 -15.59 -5.63 -11.05
CA ASN A 24 -15.58 -5.69 -9.57
C ASN A 24 -14.45 -4.95 -8.85
N GLU A 25 -13.67 -4.11 -9.52
CA GLU A 25 -12.76 -3.17 -8.84
C GLU A 25 -13.46 -1.86 -8.46
N PHE A 26 -13.04 -1.30 -7.33
CA PHE A 26 -13.58 -0.05 -6.82
C PHE A 26 -12.80 1.14 -7.35
N ARG A 27 -13.51 1.98 -8.10
CA ARG A 27 -12.98 3.25 -8.61
C ARG A 27 -12.48 4.13 -7.46
N LEU A 28 -11.24 4.59 -7.55
CA LEU A 28 -10.53 5.44 -6.56
C LEU A 28 -10.16 4.76 -5.24
N LEU A 29 -10.38 3.45 -5.09
CA LEU A 29 -10.04 2.71 -3.87
C LEU A 29 -9.01 1.61 -4.14
N ASP A 30 -9.07 0.97 -5.31
CA ASP A 30 -8.10 -0.04 -5.66
C ASP A 30 -6.74 0.55 -6.06
N VAL A 31 -5.71 -0.16 -5.63
CA VAL A 31 -4.29 0.13 -5.87
C VAL A 31 -3.62 -1.05 -6.54
N ASP A 32 -2.55 -0.79 -7.27
CA ASP A 32 -1.74 -1.80 -7.96
C ASP A 32 -1.08 -2.80 -6.99
N ASN A 33 -0.38 -2.28 -5.98
CA ASN A 33 0.35 -3.07 -4.98
C ASN A 33 -0.32 -2.89 -3.62
N ARG A 34 -0.93 -3.95 -3.11
CA ARG A 34 -1.59 -3.96 -1.80
C ARG A 34 -0.59 -4.24 -0.68
N CYS A 35 -0.73 -3.53 0.44
CA CYS A 35 0.02 -3.83 1.66
C CYS A 35 -0.48 -5.14 2.27
N ILE A 36 0.36 -6.17 2.27
CA ILE A 36 0.03 -7.51 2.77
C ILE A 36 0.49 -7.61 4.22
N LEU A 37 -0.41 -8.00 5.12
CA LEU A 37 -0.12 -8.11 6.54
C LEU A 37 -0.67 -9.42 7.10
N PRO A 38 0.04 -10.09 8.03
CA PRO A 38 -0.43 -11.30 8.65
C PRO A 38 -1.58 -11.01 9.64
N PHE A 39 -2.60 -11.85 9.64
CA PHE A 39 -3.74 -11.71 10.53
C PHE A 39 -3.42 -12.21 11.95
N LYS A 40 -3.96 -11.56 12.99
CA LYS A 40 -3.82 -11.90 14.42
C LYS A 40 -2.40 -11.78 15.00
N PHE A 41 -1.54 -10.97 14.39
CA PHE A 41 -0.24 -10.63 14.95
C PHE A 41 -0.20 -9.17 15.41
N PRO A 42 0.52 -8.83 16.50
CA PRO A 42 0.78 -7.45 16.85
C PRO A 42 1.71 -6.83 15.80
N ILE A 43 1.24 -5.79 15.11
CA ILE A 43 1.98 -5.09 14.05
C ILE A 43 2.27 -3.67 14.53
N ARG A 44 3.50 -3.20 14.29
CA ARG A 44 3.89 -1.80 14.46
C ARG A 44 3.97 -1.14 13.09
N ILE A 45 3.25 -0.03 12.90
CA ILE A 45 3.32 0.79 11.69
C ILE A 45 4.01 2.10 12.04
N LEU A 46 5.00 2.50 11.24
CA LEU A 46 5.67 3.79 11.32
C LEU A 46 5.33 4.57 10.05
N THR A 47 4.83 5.79 10.19
CA THR A 47 4.47 6.65 9.06
C THR A 47 5.31 7.91 9.06
N THR A 48 5.84 8.26 7.90
CA THR A 48 6.58 9.49 7.62
C THR A 48 6.22 9.96 6.21
N SER A 49 6.52 11.22 5.89
CA SER A 49 6.41 11.74 4.54
C SER A 49 7.75 12.30 4.09
N ILE A 50 7.98 12.27 2.78
CA ILE A 50 9.22 12.77 2.16
C ILE A 50 9.11 14.24 1.71
N ASP A 51 7.89 14.72 1.46
CA ASP A 51 7.63 16.05 0.90
C ASP A 51 6.65 16.83 1.80
N VAL A 52 5.34 16.64 1.59
CA VAL A 52 4.28 17.34 2.33
C VAL A 52 3.54 16.44 3.29
N ILE A 53 2.67 17.01 4.12
CA ILE A 53 1.89 16.26 5.10
C ILE A 53 0.85 15.37 4.38
N HIS A 54 0.84 14.09 4.76
CA HIS A 54 -0.19 13.11 4.43
C HIS A 54 -0.71 12.45 5.71
N ALA A 55 -1.84 11.77 5.62
CA ALA A 55 -2.49 11.07 6.74
C ALA A 55 -3.06 9.72 6.27
#